data_AF-A0A3E0Q6W1-F1
#
_entry.id   AF-A0A3E0Q6W1-F1
#
_cell.length_a   1.000
_cell.length_b   1.000
_cell.length_c   1.000
_cell.angle_alpha   90.00
_cell.angle_beta   90.00
_cell.angle_gamma   90.00
#
_symmetry.space_group_name_H-M   'P 1'
#
loop_
_entity.id
_entity.type
_entity.pdbx_description
1 polymer ?
#
loop_
_entity_poly.entity_id
_entity_poly.type
_entity_poly.pdbx_seq_one_letter_code
_entity_poly.pdbx_strand_id
1 'polypeptide(L)'
;MFRSDVFFVLALKGSNRMTEINWNPDARTLRWFAGLQVLFFCLLLWVWRDRFPVSVGAAIISLSVVLGITGLIRPAAVRWCYVGWMAAVFPLGWLVSHLLLAVVYYLVLTPIALAVRGTRGRMLDLEFDPEAASYWTPRRRDRDVSDYFRQY
;
A
#
# COMPACT_ATOMS: atom_id res chain seq x y z
N MET A 1 32.36 22.90 -21.65
CA MET A 1 30.99 22.38 -21.90
C MET A 1 30.87 20.92 -21.44
N PHE A 2 31.27 20.58 -20.19
CA PHE A 2 31.30 19.17 -19.70
C PHE A 2 31.32 19.10 -18.15
N ARG A 3 30.59 19.98 -17.45
CA ARG A 3 30.60 20.04 -15.97
C ARG A 3 29.21 20.10 -15.31
N SER A 4 28.13 20.02 -16.09
CA SER A 4 26.74 20.01 -15.61
C SER A 4 26.23 18.62 -15.27
N ASP A 5 26.78 17.56 -15.88
CA ASP A 5 26.16 16.24 -15.82
C ASP A 5 26.50 15.48 -14.52
N VAL A 6 27.68 15.77 -13.94
CA VAL A 6 28.10 15.18 -12.66
C VAL A 6 27.26 15.71 -11.50
N PHE A 7 26.84 16.99 -11.55
CA PHE A 7 25.94 17.57 -10.55
C PHE A 7 24.53 17.01 -10.65
N PHE A 8 24.04 16.73 -11.87
CA PHE A 8 22.72 16.14 -12.07
C PHE A 8 22.66 14.67 -11.60
N VAL A 9 23.71 13.88 -11.86
CA VAL A 9 23.79 12.48 -11.39
C VAL A 9 23.98 12.39 -9.87
N LEU A 10 24.71 13.31 -9.24
CA LEU A 10 24.82 13.39 -7.77
C LEU A 10 23.52 13.89 -7.10
N ALA A 11 22.78 14.79 -7.74
CA ALA A 11 21.48 15.26 -7.25
C ALA A 11 20.39 14.18 -7.32
N LEU A 12 20.42 13.31 -8.33
CA LEU A 12 19.49 12.18 -8.44
C LEU A 12 19.82 11.02 -7.48
N LYS A 13 21.05 10.91 -6.99
CA LYS A 13 21.43 9.87 -6.01
C LYS A 13 20.88 10.12 -4.59
N GLY A 14 20.33 11.32 -4.33
CA GLY A 14 19.72 11.69 -3.05
C GLY A 14 18.19 11.60 -3.00
N SER A 15 17.52 11.25 -4.10
CA SER A 15 16.06 11.36 -4.25
C SER A 15 15.33 10.01 -4.37
N ASN A 16 15.74 9.00 -3.59
CA ASN A 16 15.02 7.72 -3.49
C ASN A 16 14.39 7.50 -2.10
N ARG A 17 14.10 8.58 -1.36
CA ARG A 17 13.51 8.52 -0.01
C ARG A 17 11.98 8.29 0.01
N MET A 18 11.44 7.42 -0.84
CA MET A 18 10.01 7.08 -0.72
C MET A 18 9.75 5.69 -0.14
N THR A 19 10.71 4.74 -0.20
CA THR A 19 10.55 3.41 0.45
C THR A 19 11.90 2.74 0.75
N GLU A 20 12.91 3.46 1.25
CA GLU A 20 14.13 2.80 1.73
C GLU A 20 13.87 2.21 3.13
N ILE A 21 13.80 0.88 3.22
CA ILE A 21 13.82 0.18 4.51
C ILE A 21 15.07 0.66 5.25
N ASN A 22 14.89 1.30 6.40
CA ASN A 22 16.01 1.80 7.18
C ASN A 22 16.76 0.62 7.82
N TRP A 23 17.78 0.13 7.12
CA TRP A 23 18.61 -1.02 7.51
C TRP A 23 19.54 -0.72 8.70
N ASN A 24 19.67 0.55 9.11
CA ASN A 24 20.44 0.97 10.28
C ASN A 24 19.58 1.88 11.19
N PRO A 25 18.58 1.30 11.87
CA PRO A 25 17.65 2.07 12.68
C PRO A 25 18.37 2.72 13.87
N ASP A 26 18.01 3.98 14.16
CA ASP A 26 18.55 4.73 15.31
C ASP A 26 18.17 4.05 16.63
N ALA A 27 19.05 4.14 17.63
CA ALA A 27 18.88 3.51 18.94
C ALA A 27 17.61 3.97 19.68
N ARG A 28 17.07 5.14 19.34
CA ARG A 28 15.77 5.62 19.82
C ARG A 28 14.61 4.81 19.23
N THR A 29 14.63 4.53 17.92
CA THR A 29 13.60 3.77 17.22
C THR A 29 13.52 2.32 17.72
N LEU A 30 14.67 1.69 17.99
CA LEU A 30 14.69 0.35 18.59
C LEU A 30 14.04 0.32 19.98
N ARG A 31 14.25 1.37 20.79
CA ARG A 31 13.65 1.47 22.13
C ARG A 31 12.14 1.65 22.08
N TRP A 32 11.64 2.49 21.17
CA TRP A 32 10.21 2.61 20.92
C TRP A 32 9.62 1.30 20.43
N PHE A 33 10.27 0.61 19.49
CA PHE A 33 9.83 -0.69 19.00
C PHE A 33 9.76 -1.73 20.13
N ALA A 34 10.79 -1.81 20.99
CA ALA A 34 10.80 -2.72 22.13
C ALA A 34 9.64 -2.44 23.11
N GLY A 35 9.39 -1.17 23.43
CA GLY A 35 8.26 -0.79 24.29
C GLY A 35 6.90 -1.10 23.64
N LEU A 36 6.74 -0.78 22.37
CA LEU A 36 5.50 -1.04 21.62
C LEU A 36 5.23 -2.54 21.47
N GLN A 37 6.28 -3.34 21.26
CA GLN A 37 6.19 -4.80 21.16
C GLN A 37 5.65 -5.41 22.46
N VAL A 38 6.19 -5.00 23.61
CA VAL A 38 5.71 -5.46 24.92
C VAL A 38 4.24 -5.09 25.11
N LEU A 39 3.87 -3.84 24.81
CA LEU A 39 2.47 -3.39 24.91
C LEU A 39 1.54 -4.20 23.99
N PHE A 40 1.94 -4.46 22.75
CA PHE A 40 1.18 -5.23 21.78
C PHE A 40 0.91 -6.66 22.27
N PHE A 41 1.94 -7.36 22.76
CA PHE A 41 1.77 -8.72 23.28
C PHE A 41 0.96 -8.77 24.58
N CYS A 42 1.11 -7.78 25.47
CA CYS A 42 0.26 -7.66 26.66
C CYS A 42 -1.21 -7.48 26.28
N LEU A 43 -1.51 -6.61 25.31
CA LEU A 43 -2.88 -6.39 24.85
C LEU A 43 -3.46 -7.63 24.16
N LEU A 44 -2.67 -8.29 23.31
CA LEU A 44 -3.09 -9.51 22.60
C LEU A 44 -3.52 -10.59 23.59
N LEU A 45 -2.76 -10.78 24.68
CA LEU A 45 -3.09 -11.77 25.69
C LEU A 45 -4.27 -11.35 26.56
N TRP A 46 -4.44 -10.07 26.84
CA TRP A 46 -5.63 -9.59 27.51
C TRP A 46 -6.91 -9.92 26.71
N VAL A 47 -6.88 -9.71 25.39
CA VAL A 47 -8.01 -10.01 24.50
C VAL A 47 -8.21 -11.52 24.28
N TRP A 48 -7.13 -12.31 24.27
CA TRP A 48 -7.19 -13.74 23.94
C TRP A 48 -6.97 -14.68 25.14
N ARG A 49 -7.03 -14.16 26.37
CA ARG A 49 -6.79 -14.92 27.61
C ARG A 49 -7.69 -16.15 27.75
N ASP A 50 -8.91 -16.05 27.21
CA ASP A 50 -9.95 -17.07 27.35
C ASP A 50 -9.93 -18.10 26.19
N ARG A 51 -9.04 -17.92 25.19
CA ARG A 51 -8.95 -18.77 23.99
C ARG A 51 -7.75 -19.70 23.98
N PHE A 52 -6.72 -19.43 24.78
CA PHE A 52 -5.50 -20.23 24.81
C PHE A 52 -5.19 -20.79 26.20
N PRO A 53 -4.59 -21.99 26.29
CA PRO A 53 -4.10 -22.49 27.56
C PRO A 53 -3.04 -21.55 28.13
N VAL A 54 -3.08 -21.35 29.45
CA VAL A 54 -2.21 -20.41 30.19
C VAL A 54 -0.73 -20.66 29.92
N SER A 55 -0.33 -21.91 29.65
CA SER A 55 1.04 -22.30 29.30
C SER A 55 1.53 -21.67 27.98
N VAL A 56 0.68 -21.60 26.96
CA VAL A 56 1.02 -21.01 25.66
C VAL A 56 1.12 -19.48 25.78
N GLY A 57 0.18 -18.86 26.51
CA GLY A 57 0.24 -17.43 26.79
C GLY A 57 1.49 -17.04 27.58
N ALA A 58 1.86 -17.82 28.60
CA ALA A 58 3.06 -17.59 29.38
C ALA A 58 4.35 -17.76 28.57
N ALA A 59 4.42 -18.76 27.68
CA ALA A 59 5.56 -18.97 26.77
C ALA A 59 5.76 -17.78 25.81
N ILE A 60 4.68 -17.22 25.27
CA ILE A 60 4.73 -16.05 24.40
C ILE A 60 5.16 -14.79 25.18
N ILE A 61 4.65 -14.57 26.40
CA ILE A 61 5.08 -13.44 27.25
C ILE A 61 6.57 -13.55 27.56
N SER A 62 7.00 -14.70 28.07
CA SER A 62 8.38 -14.89 28.49
C SER A 62 9.33 -14.70 27.31
N LEU A 63 8.99 -15.20 26.12
CA LEU A 63 9.78 -14.95 24.91
C LEU A 63 9.81 -13.46 24.54
N SER A 64 8.66 -12.78 24.57
CA SER A 64 8.57 -11.34 24.25
C SER A 64 9.29 -10.45 25.28
N VAL A 65 9.24 -10.80 26.55
CA VAL A 65 9.94 -10.11 27.64
C VAL A 65 11.45 -10.34 27.50
N VAL A 66 11.90 -11.55 27.22
CA VAL A 66 13.33 -11.85 26.98
C VAL A 66 13.84 -11.09 25.76
N LEU A 67 13.10 -11.05 24.66
CA LEU A 67 13.46 -10.28 23.46
C LEU A 67 13.47 -8.77 23.74
N GLY A 68 12.47 -8.25 24.47
CA GLY A 68 12.38 -6.84 24.84
C GLY A 68 13.51 -6.39 25.78
N ILE A 69 13.80 -7.17 26.83
CA ILE A 69 14.90 -6.90 27.77
C ILE A 69 16.25 -7.00 27.05
N THR A 70 16.44 -8.00 26.19
CA THR A 70 17.65 -8.13 25.37
C THR A 70 17.82 -6.92 24.44
N GLY A 71 16.72 -6.36 23.92
CA GLY A 71 16.71 -5.12 23.15
C GLY A 71 17.06 -3.85 23.93
N LEU A 72 16.73 -3.81 25.22
CA LEU A 72 17.14 -2.72 26.10
C LEU A 72 18.65 -2.78 26.44
N ILE A 73 19.21 -3.98 26.64
CA ILE A 73 20.60 -4.16 27.09
C ILE A 73 21.59 -4.16 25.92
N ARG A 74 21.23 -4.77 24.77
CA ARG A 74 22.07 -4.84 23.57
C ARG A 74 21.27 -4.49 22.30
N PRO A 75 21.19 -3.20 21.92
CA PRO A 75 20.44 -2.76 20.74
C PRO A 75 20.98 -3.37 19.43
N ALA A 76 22.27 -3.71 19.35
CA ALA A 76 22.87 -4.34 18.18
C ALA A 76 22.32 -5.75 17.87
N ALA A 77 21.91 -6.51 18.88
CA ALA A 77 21.32 -7.85 18.68
C ALA A 77 19.87 -7.73 18.18
N VAL A 78 19.11 -6.76 18.69
CA VAL A 78 17.71 -6.54 18.29
C VAL A 78 17.56 -5.89 16.92
N ARG A 79 18.62 -5.27 16.39
CA ARG A 79 18.67 -4.84 14.99
C ARG A 79 18.32 -5.97 14.02
N TRP A 80 18.84 -7.18 14.22
CA TRP A 80 18.56 -8.32 13.33
C TRP A 80 17.10 -8.78 13.40
N CYS A 81 16.53 -8.86 14.61
CA CYS A 81 15.10 -9.15 14.78
C CYS A 81 14.21 -8.06 14.18
N TYR A 82 14.53 -6.78 14.40
CA TYR A 82 13.79 -5.66 13.82
C TYR A 82 13.83 -5.70 12.29
N VAL A 83 15.00 -5.92 11.70
CA VAL A 83 15.14 -6.02 10.25
C VAL A 83 14.37 -7.22 9.69
N GLY A 84 14.47 -8.40 10.32
CA GLY A 84 13.70 -9.58 9.92
C GLY A 84 12.19 -9.35 10.03
N TRP A 85 11.73 -8.71 11.10
CA TRP A 85 10.33 -8.35 11.30
C TRP A 85 9.85 -7.36 10.24
N MET A 86 10.61 -6.30 9.98
CA MET A 86 10.28 -5.32 8.94
C MET A 86 10.28 -5.95 7.54
N ALA A 87 11.18 -6.89 7.26
CA ALA A 87 11.18 -7.66 6.02
C ALA A 87 9.93 -8.55 5.87
N ALA A 88 9.44 -9.13 6.97
CA ALA A 88 8.20 -9.91 6.98
C ALA A 88 6.94 -9.04 6.86
N VAL A 89 6.94 -7.84 7.44
CA VAL A 89 5.83 -6.86 7.35
C VAL A 89 5.77 -6.20 5.97
N PHE A 90 6.89 -6.07 5.27
CA PHE A 90 6.96 -5.46 3.94
C PHE A 90 5.97 -6.06 2.91
N PRO A 91 5.93 -7.39 2.66
CA PRO A 91 4.95 -7.97 1.75
C PRO A 91 3.51 -7.81 2.25
N LEU A 92 3.31 -7.67 3.56
CA LEU A 92 1.99 -7.42 4.14
C LEU A 92 1.46 -6.05 3.74
N GLY A 93 2.31 -5.02 3.74
CA GLY A 93 1.95 -3.68 3.27
C GLY A 93 1.53 -3.67 1.79
N TRP A 94 2.27 -4.40 0.95
CA TRP A 94 1.89 -4.61 -0.45
C TRP A 94 0.53 -5.32 -0.57
N LEU A 95 0.33 -6.41 0.18
CA LEU A 95 -0.91 -7.17 0.17
C LEU A 95 -2.11 -6.32 0.63
N VAL A 96 -1.97 -5.59 1.73
CA VAL A 96 -3.02 -4.72 2.26
C VAL A 96 -3.37 -3.61 1.28
N SER A 97 -2.38 -3.03 0.60
CA SER A 97 -2.63 -1.99 -0.42
C SER A 97 -3.43 -2.55 -1.61
N HIS A 98 -3.08 -3.74 -2.09
CA HIS A 98 -3.80 -4.42 -3.18
C HIS A 98 -5.20 -4.86 -2.73
N LEU A 99 -5.31 -5.36 -1.50
CA LEU A 99 -6.58 -5.82 -0.94
C LEU A 99 -7.53 -4.65 -0.71
N LEU A 100 -7.05 -3.50 -0.22
CA LEU A 100 -7.83 -2.28 -0.08
C LEU A 100 -8.30 -1.79 -1.45
N LEU A 101 -7.41 -1.76 -2.45
CA LEU A 101 -7.77 -1.38 -3.81
C LEU A 101 -8.82 -2.33 -4.39
N ALA A 102 -8.65 -3.64 -4.22
CA ALA A 102 -9.62 -4.65 -4.66
C ALA A 102 -10.97 -4.46 -3.98
N VAL A 103 -10.98 -4.24 -2.66
CA VAL A 103 -12.20 -3.96 -1.89
C VAL A 103 -12.92 -2.74 -2.44
N VAL A 104 -12.23 -1.61 -2.61
CA VAL A 104 -12.84 -0.38 -3.14
C VAL A 104 -13.34 -0.61 -4.57
N TYR A 105 -12.57 -1.27 -5.41
CA TYR A 105 -12.93 -1.51 -6.80
C TYR A 105 -14.16 -2.41 -6.92
N TYR A 106 -14.20 -3.53 -6.20
CA TYR A 106 -15.28 -4.52 -6.32
C TYR A 106 -16.52 -4.18 -5.49
N LEU A 107 -16.36 -3.55 -4.32
CA LEU A 107 -17.50 -3.24 -3.44
C LEU A 107 -18.06 -1.83 -3.63
N VAL A 108 -17.30 -0.89 -4.21
CA VAL A 108 -17.77 0.49 -4.42
C VAL A 108 -17.91 0.79 -5.90
N LEU A 109 -16.82 0.70 -6.67
CA LEU A 109 -16.85 1.11 -8.08
C LEU A 109 -17.70 0.19 -8.95
N THR A 110 -17.61 -1.13 -8.74
CA THR A 110 -18.37 -2.11 -9.51
C THR A 110 -19.89 -1.98 -9.33
N PRO A 111 -20.46 -1.91 -8.11
CA PRO A 111 -21.90 -1.72 -7.96
C PRO A 111 -22.38 -0.36 -8.47
N ILE A 112 -21.57 0.70 -8.37
CA ILE A 112 -21.89 1.99 -9.00
C ILE A 112 -21.97 1.84 -10.52
N ALA A 113 -20.98 1.18 -11.14
CA ALA A 113 -20.97 0.94 -12.58
C ALA A 113 -22.15 0.07 -13.04
N LEU A 114 -22.52 -0.96 -12.26
CA LEU A 114 -23.69 -1.79 -12.52
C LEU A 114 -25.00 -1.01 -12.37
N ALA A 115 -25.13 -0.16 -11.35
CA ALA A 115 -26.29 0.70 -11.17
C ALA A 115 -26.45 1.70 -12.32
N VAL A 116 -25.35 2.30 -12.79
CA VAL A 116 -25.35 3.16 -13.98
C VAL A 116 -25.70 2.38 -15.24
N ARG A 117 -25.15 1.17 -15.41
CA ARG A 117 -25.47 0.30 -16.55
C ARG A 117 -26.94 -0.10 -16.58
N GLY A 118 -27.55 -0.35 -15.41
CA GLY A 118 -28.97 -0.66 -15.29
C GLY A 118 -29.90 0.54 -15.55
N THR A 119 -29.45 1.77 -15.28
CA THR A 119 -30.29 2.98 -15.40
C THR A 119 -30.12 3.73 -16.72
N ARG A 120 -28.93 3.73 -17.34
CA ARG A 120 -28.63 4.56 -18.52
C ARG A 120 -28.59 3.81 -19.85
N GLY A 121 -28.84 2.50 -19.89
CA GLY A 121 -28.73 1.73 -21.14
C GLY A 121 -27.30 1.70 -21.68
N ARG A 122 -27.03 0.86 -22.68
CA ARG A 122 -25.71 0.73 -23.29
C ARG A 122 -25.32 2.04 -23.98
N MET A 123 -24.38 2.79 -23.42
CA MET A 123 -23.89 4.06 -24.00
C MET A 123 -23.03 3.88 -25.25
N LEU A 124 -22.53 2.66 -25.49
CA LEU A 124 -21.83 2.31 -26.71
C LEU A 124 -22.64 1.25 -27.44
N ASP A 125 -22.94 1.51 -28.71
CA ASP A 125 -23.38 0.50 -29.68
C ASP A 125 -22.21 -0.46 -29.94
N LEU A 126 -22.06 -1.42 -29.02
CA LEU A 126 -21.11 -2.53 -29.10
C LEU A 126 -21.77 -3.78 -29.68
N GLU A 127 -23.05 -3.71 -30.03
CA GLU A 127 -23.71 -4.82 -30.72
C GLU A 127 -23.24 -4.88 -32.17
N PHE A 128 -22.81 -6.08 -32.55
CA PHE A 128 -22.37 -6.36 -33.91
C PHE A 128 -23.63 -6.55 -34.74
N ASP A 129 -23.92 -5.58 -35.61
CA ASP A 129 -24.95 -5.65 -36.62
C ASP A 129 -24.38 -6.27 -37.91
N PRO A 130 -24.73 -7.54 -38.22
CA PRO A 130 -24.25 -8.21 -39.43
C PRO A 130 -24.90 -7.68 -40.73
N GLU A 131 -25.96 -6.87 -40.65
CA GLU A 131 -26.58 -6.23 -41.80
C GLU A 131 -26.07 -4.80 -42.03
N ALA A 132 -25.29 -4.25 -41.10
CA ALA A 132 -24.72 -2.91 -41.25
C ALA A 132 -23.65 -2.87 -42.36
N ALA A 133 -23.92 -2.10 -43.41
CA ALA A 133 -22.97 -1.86 -44.50
C ALA A 133 -21.68 -1.15 -44.05
N SER A 134 -21.74 -0.41 -42.93
CA SER A 134 -20.61 0.29 -42.33
C SER A 134 -20.95 0.76 -40.91
N TYR A 135 -20.05 0.55 -39.95
CA TYR A 135 -20.16 1.10 -38.59
C TYR A 135 -19.74 2.57 -38.47
N TRP A 136 -19.39 3.22 -39.58
CA TRP A 136 -19.00 4.62 -39.56
C TRP A 136 -20.19 5.51 -39.20
N THR A 137 -20.16 6.08 -37.99
CA THR A 137 -21.12 7.10 -37.58
C THR A 137 -20.76 8.43 -38.26
N PRO A 138 -21.69 9.07 -39.00
CA PRO A 138 -21.42 10.35 -39.65
C PRO A 138 -21.12 11.43 -38.59
N ARG A 139 -19.93 12.05 -38.70
CA ARG A 139 -19.51 13.12 -37.80
C ARG A 139 -20.47 14.31 -37.95
N ARG A 140 -21.17 14.68 -36.88
CA ARG A 140 -22.02 15.87 -36.84
C ARG A 140 -21.16 17.11 -37.14
N ARG A 141 -21.46 17.80 -38.25
CA ARG A 141 -20.70 18.96 -38.76
C ARG A 141 -21.21 20.31 -38.25
N ASP A 142 -21.58 20.39 -36.97
CA ASP A 142 -22.08 21.63 -36.36
C ASP A 142 -21.03 22.31 -35.46
N ARG A 143 -19.74 22.27 -35.83
CA ARG A 143 -18.72 23.07 -35.13
C ARG A 143 -18.02 23.96 -36.12
N ASP A 144 -18.17 25.26 -35.91
CA ASP A 144 -17.47 26.27 -36.70
C ASP A 144 -15.96 26.19 -36.37
N VAL A 145 -15.12 26.53 -37.33
CA VAL A 145 -13.66 26.51 -37.15
C VAL A 145 -13.25 27.48 -36.04
N SER A 146 -14.02 28.55 -35.85
CA SER A 146 -13.83 29.54 -34.78
C SER A 146 -14.02 28.97 -33.36
N ASP A 147 -14.79 27.89 -33.20
CA ASP A 147 -15.02 27.24 -31.90
C ASP A 147 -13.78 26.50 -31.39
N TYR A 148 -12.87 26.07 -32.27
CA TYR A 148 -11.60 25.43 -31.86
C TYR A 148 -10.67 26.41 -31.15
N PHE A 149 -10.82 27.71 -31.39
CA PHE A 149 -9.99 28.75 -30.77
C PHE A 149 -10.55 29.23 -29.41
N ARG A 150 -11.71 28.73 -28.98
CA ARG A 150 -12.34 29.06 -27.69
C ARG A 150 -12.37 27.82 -26.80
N GLN A 151 -11.21 27.48 -26.23
CA GLN A 151 -11.05 26.27 -25.42
C GLN A 151 -11.20 26.54 -23.90
N TYR A 152 -11.40 27.80 -23.49
CA TYR A 152 -11.63 28.21 -22.10
C TYR A 152 -12.79 29.20 -22.03
#